data_AF-A0AAP4EFE4-F1
#
_entry.id   AF-A0AAP4EFE4-F1
#
_cell.length_a   1.000
_cell.length_b   1.000
_cell.length_c   1.000
_cell.angle_alpha   90.00
_cell.angle_beta   90.00
_cell.angle_gamma   90.00
#
_symmetry.space_group_name_H-M   'P 1'
#
loop_
_entity.id
_entity.type
_entity.pdbx_description
1 polymer ?
#
loop_
_entity_poly.entity_id
_entity_poly.type
_entity_poly.pdbx_seq_one_letter_code
_entity_poly.pdbx_strand_id
1 'polypeptide(L)' 'MKNKYNIKRVIITHLEEDWGKFYDDYVELEKGLDGIEFAYDGMKIEI' A
#
# COMPACT_ATOMS: atom_id res chain seq x y z
N MET A 1 15.34 -3.61 2.44
CA MET A 1 15.30 -3.59 0.96
C MET A 1 15.00 -2.19 0.41
N LYS A 2 13.94 -1.49 0.86
CA LYS A 2 13.60 -0.12 0.43
C LYS A 2 14.79 0.87 0.52
N ASN A 3 15.47 0.91 1.68
CA ASN A 3 16.67 1.74 1.89
C ASN A 3 17.89 1.29 1.07
N LYS A 4 17.99 -0.01 0.76
CA LYS A 4 19.11 -0.56 -0.03
C LYS A 4 19.04 -0.08 -1.49
N TYR A 5 17.84 0.13 -2.01
CA TYR A 5 17.59 0.55 -3.39
C TYR A 5 17.12 2.00 -3.50
N ASN A 6 17.14 2.76 -2.40
CA ASN A 6 16.66 4.14 -2.31
C ASN A 6 15.25 4.33 -2.90
N ILE A 7 14.38 3.35 -2.66
CA ILE A 7 13.00 3.36 -3.18
C ILE A 7 12.20 4.36 -2.34
N LYS A 8 11.63 5.38 -2.99
CA LYS A 8 10.85 6.43 -2.31
C LYS A 8 9.42 5.98 -2.02
N ARG A 9 8.81 5.26 -2.97
CA ARG A 9 7.40 4.85 -2.94
C ARG A 9 7.29 3.36 -3.26
N VAL A 10 6.50 2.65 -2.47
CA VAL A 10 6.17 1.23 -2.68
C VAL A 10 4.67 1.12 -2.75
N ILE A 11 4.15 0.52 -3.81
CA ILE A 11 2.71 0.29 -3.99
C ILE A 11 2.47 -1.20 -3.86
N ILE A 12 1.69 -1.60 -2.86
CA ILE A 12 1.33 -2.99 -2.58
C ILE A 12 -0.01 -3.27 -3.27
N THR A 13 -0.08 -4.37 -4.01
CA THR A 13 -1.29 -4.83 -4.71
C THR A 13 -1.61 -6.26 -4.29
N HIS A 14 -2.74 -6.80 -4.79
CA HIS A 14 -3.23 -8.13 -4.48
C HIS A 14 -3.45 -8.33 -2.97
N LEU A 15 -4.33 -7.52 -2.41
CA LEU A 15 -4.72 -7.62 -1.00
C LEU A 15 -5.64 -8.84 -0.83
N GLU A 16 -5.32 -9.71 0.12
CA GLU A 16 -6.20 -10.81 0.49
C GLU A 16 -7.35 -10.27 1.35
N GLU A 17 -8.58 -10.44 0.86
CA GLU A 17 -9.79 -10.21 1.67
C GLU A 17 -9.99 -11.42 2.59
N ASP A 18 -9.29 -11.41 3.73
CA ASP A 18 -9.58 -12.32 4.83
C ASP A 18 -10.84 -11.88 5.59
N TRP A 19 -11.52 -12.83 6.23
CA TRP A 19 -12.72 -12.55 7.03
C TRP A 19 -12.47 -11.46 8.07
N GLY A 20 -13.08 -10.30 7.87
CA GLY A 20 -12.99 -9.15 8.77
C GLY A 20 -11.85 -8.18 8.50
N LYS A 21 -11.14 -8.31 7.37
CA LYS A 21 -10.27 -7.26 6.82
C LYS A 21 -10.91 -6.64 5.58
N PHE A 22 -11.21 -5.36 5.67
CA PHE A 22 -11.67 -4.55 4.56
C PHE A 22 -10.53 -3.65 4.08
N TYR A 23 -10.71 -3.05 2.91
CA TYR A 23 -9.75 -2.07 2.37
C TYR A 23 -9.41 -0.96 3.37
N ASP A 24 -10.38 -0.50 4.16
CA ASP A 24 -10.18 0.54 5.18
C ASP A 24 -9.13 0.16 6.23
N ASP A 25 -8.98 -1.12 6.55
CA ASP A 25 -7.93 -1.58 7.48
C ASP A 25 -6.53 -1.38 6.90
N TYR A 26 -6.38 -1.54 5.58
CA TYR A 26 -5.13 -1.25 4.87
C TYR A 26 -4.84 0.25 4.81
N VAL A 27 -5.87 1.09 4.66
CA VAL A 27 -5.73 2.54 4.70
C VAL A 27 -5.30 3.02 6.08
N GLU A 28 -5.84 2.46 7.16
CA GLU A 28 -5.37 2.78 8.52
C GLU A 28 -3.93 2.32 8.75
N LEU A 29 -3.56 1.14 8.24
CA LEU A 29 -2.19 0.62 8.30
C LEU A 29 -1.20 1.52 7.53
N GLU A 30 -1.61 2.04 6.38
CA GLU A 30 -0.81 2.94 5.53
C GLU A 30 -0.29 4.17 6.29
N LYS A 31 -1.12 4.75 7.17
CA LYS A 31 -0.76 5.93 7.98
C LYS A 31 0.48 5.71 8.86
N GLY A 32 0.77 4.45 9.21
CA GLY A 32 1.95 4.07 10.01
C GLY A 32 3.17 3.69 9.17
N LEU A 33 3.07 3.64 7.84
CA LEU A 33 4.10 3.11 6.95
C LEU A 33 4.62 4.19 5.99
N ASP A 34 5.85 4.65 6.20
CA ASP A 34 6.44 5.70 5.37
C ASP A 34 6.68 5.24 3.91
N GLY A 35 6.04 5.95 2.98
CA GLY A 35 6.10 5.74 1.53
C GLY A 35 5.69 4.34 1.09
N ILE A 36 4.75 3.73 1.79
CA ILE A 36 4.02 2.53 1.36
C ILE A 36 2.59 2.96 1.10
N GLU A 37 2.01 2.49 0.00
CA GLU A 37 0.62 2.73 -0.36
C GLU A 37 -0.03 1.42 -0.77
N PHE A 38 -1.32 1.26 -0.48
CA PHE A 38 -2.09 0.11 -0.94
C PHE A 38 -2.89 0.46 -2.20
N ALA A 39 -2.76 -0.37 -3.23
CA ALA A 39 -3.46 -0.15 -4.49
C ALA A 39 -4.96 -0.46 -4.34
N TYR A 40 -5.77 0.34 -5.02
CA TYR A 40 -7.22 0.16 -5.13
C TYR A 40 -7.66 0.22 -6.60
N ASP A 41 -8.86 -0.27 -6.86
CA ASP A 41 -9.42 -0.31 -8.21
C ASP A 41 -9.56 1.11 -8.79
N GLY A 42 -8.94 1.32 -9.95
CA GLY A 42 -8.92 2.62 -10.63
C GLY A 42 -7.85 3.59 -10.12
N MET A 43 -6.94 3.18 -9.23
CA MET A 43 -5.81 3.99 -8.81
C MET A 43 -4.97 4.44 -10.01
N LYS A 44 -4.71 5.76 -10.09
CA LYS A 44 -3.82 6.36 -11.08
C LYS A 44 -2.51 6.74 -10.41
N ILE A 45 -1.41 6.34 -11.03
CA ILE A 45 -0.07 6.60 -10.53
C ILE A 45 0.60 7.58 -11.49
N GLU A 46 0.96 8.74 -10.97
CA GLU A 46 1.90 9.66 -11.63
C GLU A 46 3.32 9.24 -11.26
N ILE A 47 4.20 9.19 -12.27
CA ILE A 47 5.59 8.73 -12.18
C ILE A 47 6.52 9.93 -12.26
#